data_AF-A0A3G8Y9Z2-F1
#
_entry.id   AF-A0A3G8Y9Z2-F1
#
_cell.length_a   1.000
_cell.length_b   1.000
_cell.length_c   1.000
_cell.angle_alpha   90.00
_cell.angle_beta   90.00
_cell.angle_gamma   90.00
#
_symmetry.space_group_name_H-M   'P 1'
#
loop_
_entity.id
_entity.type
_entity.pdbx_description
1 polymer ?
#
loop_
_entity_poly.entity_id
_entity_poly.type
_entity_poly.pdbx_seq_one_letter_code
_entity_poly.pdbx_strand_id
1 'polypeptide(L)'
;MTDFDALQRAIGASLGSRQAEARACEACLTALYQALRHANGPGLPLNNVMMEPASDLFRSIKPAPLGSWHAAWFRLGLCELRVQVRREGSDFVGEYGPSGHFRMHLLSEMEMLGLGREVLSQLIRLYDADAQVSRLKN
;
A
#
# COMPACT_ATOMS: atom_id res chain seq x y z
N MET A 1 -19.11 0.83 37.93
CA MET A 1 -18.17 0.41 36.86
C MET A 1 -17.75 1.69 36.16
N THR A 2 -16.44 1.93 35.99
CA THR A 2 -15.95 3.21 35.49
C THR A 2 -15.94 3.25 33.96
N ASP A 3 -15.99 4.44 33.37
CA ASP A 3 -15.86 4.62 31.92
C ASP A 3 -14.53 4.06 31.37
N PHE A 4 -13.49 4.08 32.22
CA PHE A 4 -12.19 3.49 31.90
C PHE A 4 -12.24 1.96 31.78
N ASP A 5 -12.94 1.27 32.69
CA ASP A 5 -13.13 -0.18 32.61
C ASP A 5 -13.92 -0.60 31.37
N ALA A 6 -14.92 0.22 30.99
CA ALA A 6 -15.70 0.02 29.78
C ALA A 6 -14.82 0.17 28.52
N LEU A 7 -13.94 1.17 28.49
CA LEU A 7 -12.97 1.37 27.42
C LEU A 7 -11.99 0.18 27.31
N GLN A 8 -11.40 -0.27 28.42
CA GLN A 8 -10.48 -1.41 28.41
C GLN A 8 -11.14 -2.68 27.88
N ARG A 9 -12.39 -2.94 28.29
CA ARG A 9 -13.17 -4.09 27.79
C ARG A 9 -13.45 -3.99 26.29
N ALA A 10 -13.82 -2.81 25.79
CA ALA A 10 -14.06 -2.58 24.37
C ALA A 10 -12.78 -2.72 23.52
N ILE A 11 -11.64 -2.26 24.02
CA ILE A 11 -10.34 -2.46 23.37
C ILE A 11 -10.00 -3.95 23.32
N GLY A 12 -10.13 -4.66 24.44
CA GLY A 12 -9.85 -6.10 24.51
C GLY A 12 -10.72 -6.93 23.57
N ALA A 13 -12.02 -6.65 23.54
CA ALA A 13 -12.98 -7.35 22.67
C ALA A 13 -12.70 -7.15 21.17
N SER A 14 -12.07 -6.03 20.77
CA SER A 14 -11.78 -5.72 19.37
C SER A 14 -10.33 -6.01 18.95
N LEU A 15 -9.47 -6.46 19.87
CA LEU A 15 -8.04 -6.66 19.62
C LEU A 15 -7.78 -7.65 18.48
N GLY A 16 -8.49 -8.79 18.48
CA GLY A 16 -8.33 -9.83 17.47
C GLY A 16 -8.67 -9.33 16.06
N SER A 17 -9.79 -8.63 15.90
CA SER A 17 -10.20 -8.04 14.62
C SER A 17 -9.20 -7.01 14.11
N ARG A 18 -8.69 -6.14 15.00
CA ARG A 18 -7.67 -5.13 14.64
C ARG A 18 -6.37 -5.79 14.18
N GLN A 19 -5.94 -6.86 14.85
CA GLN A 19 -4.73 -7.58 14.46
C GLN A 19 -4.92 -8.34 13.15
N ALA A 20 -6.09 -8.93 12.92
CA ALA A 20 -6.41 -9.62 11.67
C ALA A 20 -6.45 -8.65 10.48
N GLU A 21 -7.04 -7.46 10.65
CA GLU A 21 -7.06 -6.43 9.62
C GLU A 21 -5.66 -5.90 9.29
N ALA A 22 -4.85 -5.64 10.32
CA ALA A 22 -3.47 -5.19 10.14
C ALA A 22 -2.65 -6.21 9.33
N ARG A 23 -2.73 -7.50 9.70
CA ARG A 23 -2.06 -8.58 8.97
C ARG A 23 -2.56 -8.69 7.53
N ALA A 24 -3.86 -8.52 7.29
CA ALA A 24 -4.42 -8.55 5.94
C ALA A 24 -3.90 -7.40 5.07
N CYS A 25 -3.82 -6.18 5.63
CA CYS A 25 -3.27 -5.02 4.93
C CYS A 25 -1.77 -5.17 4.66
N GLU A 26 -1.00 -5.70 5.62
CA GLU A 26 0.42 -6.01 5.45
C GLU A 26 0.64 -7.09 4.38
N ALA A 27 -0.23 -8.11 4.32
CA ALA A 27 -0.19 -9.13 3.29
C ALA A 27 -0.48 -8.54 1.90
N CYS A 28 -1.43 -7.60 1.78
CA CYS A 28 -1.68 -6.87 0.54
C CYS A 28 -0.43 -6.10 0.07
N LEU A 29 0.22 -5.34 0.96
CA LEU A 29 1.44 -4.59 0.62
C LEU A 29 2.59 -5.53 0.21
N THR A 30 2.74 -6.65 0.92
CA THR A 30 3.75 -7.67 0.61
C THR A 30 3.50 -8.32 -0.75
N ALA A 31 2.24 -8.62 -1.08
CA ALA A 31 1.88 -9.17 -2.38
C ALA A 31 2.12 -8.16 -3.51
N LEU A 32 1.91 -6.86 -3.27
CA LEU A 32 2.23 -5.82 -4.25
C LEU A 32 3.74 -5.72 -4.48
N TYR A 33 4.52 -5.83 -3.42
CA TYR A 33 5.98 -5.88 -3.50
C TYR A 33 6.45 -7.04 -4.38
N GLN A 34 5.90 -8.24 -4.16
CA GLN A 34 6.19 -9.41 -4.97
C GLN A 34 5.78 -9.21 -6.44
N ALA A 35 4.59 -8.65 -6.68
CA ALA A 35 4.12 -8.34 -8.01
C ALA A 35 5.02 -7.35 -8.75
N LEU A 36 5.43 -6.25 -8.10
CA LEU A 36 6.34 -5.26 -8.68
C LEU A 36 7.69 -5.85 -9.06
N ARG A 37 8.22 -6.78 -8.25
CA ARG A 37 9.45 -7.51 -8.60
C ARG A 37 9.33 -8.31 -9.89
N HIS A 38 8.14 -8.76 -10.27
CA HIS A 38 7.89 -9.60 -11.46
C HIS A 38 7.15 -8.87 -12.60
N ALA A 39 6.82 -7.60 -12.42
CA ALA A 39 5.96 -6.85 -13.34
C ALA A 39 6.59 -6.65 -14.74
N ASN A 40 7.93 -6.64 -14.84
CA ASN A 40 8.69 -6.54 -16.11
C ASN A 40 8.68 -7.82 -16.98
N GLY A 41 8.00 -8.88 -16.53
CA GLY A 41 7.90 -10.14 -17.28
C GLY A 41 8.87 -11.23 -16.83
N PRO A 42 8.72 -12.45 -17.38
CA PRO A 42 9.51 -13.61 -16.96
C PRO A 42 11.00 -13.41 -17.28
N GLY A 43 11.85 -13.52 -16.26
CA GLY A 43 13.31 -13.47 -16.39
C GLY A 43 13.97 -12.09 -16.24
N LEU A 44 13.20 -11.01 -16.03
CA LEU A 44 13.73 -9.65 -15.82
C LEU A 44 13.20 -9.03 -14.52
N PRO A 45 13.43 -9.65 -13.35
CA PRO A 45 12.96 -9.07 -12.11
C PRO A 45 13.59 -7.71 -11.87
N LEU A 46 12.80 -6.77 -11.35
CA LEU A 46 13.36 -5.53 -10.81
C LEU A 46 14.17 -5.90 -9.56
N ASN A 47 15.48 -6.06 -9.72
CA ASN A 47 16.37 -6.52 -8.65
C ASN A 47 16.50 -5.50 -7.50
N ASN A 48 16.15 -4.24 -7.76
CA ASN A 48 16.30 -3.12 -6.83
C ASN A 48 14.96 -2.66 -6.22
N VAL A 49 13.96 -3.54 -6.14
CA VAL A 49 12.73 -3.25 -5.39
C VAL A 49 12.97 -3.51 -3.91
N MET A 50 12.71 -2.51 -3.07
CA MET A 50 12.66 -2.67 -1.62
C MET A 50 11.31 -2.20 -1.09
N MET A 51 10.85 -2.79 0.00
CA MET A 51 9.64 -2.39 0.72
C MET A 51 9.99 -2.09 2.17
N GLU A 52 9.63 -0.91 2.63
CA GLU A 52 9.82 -0.46 4.00
C GLU A 52 8.46 -0.06 4.60
N PRO A 53 8.03 -0.67 5.72
CA PRO A 53 6.79 -0.26 6.39
C PRO A 53 6.83 1.23 6.75
N ALA A 54 5.82 1.97 6.34
CA ALA A 54 5.69 3.38 6.63
C ALA A 54 4.79 3.57 7.86
N SER A 55 5.39 4.09 8.93
CA SER A 55 4.62 4.51 10.09
C SER A 55 3.75 5.71 9.70
N ASP A 56 2.45 5.64 9.95
CA ASP A 56 1.59 6.81 9.81
C ASP A 56 1.91 7.82 10.92
N LEU A 57 2.58 8.91 10.54
CA LEU A 57 2.98 9.98 11.46
C LEU A 57 1.77 10.72 12.05
N PHE A 58 0.59 10.61 11.44
CA PHE A 58 -0.64 11.23 11.91
C PHE A 58 -1.49 10.27 12.76
N ARG A 59 -1.04 9.02 12.96
CA ARG A 59 -1.75 8.05 13.81
C ARG A 59 -1.64 8.45 15.28
N SER A 60 -2.72 9.00 15.80
CA SER A 60 -2.81 9.49 17.19
C SER A 60 -3.22 8.42 18.21
N ILE A 61 -3.76 7.27 17.77
CA ILE A 61 -4.30 6.22 18.65
C ILE A 61 -3.59 4.89 18.39
N LYS A 62 -3.16 4.24 19.47
CA LYS A 62 -2.62 2.87 19.48
C LYS A 62 -3.41 2.01 20.49
N PRO A 63 -3.84 0.78 20.11
CA PRO A 63 -3.75 0.17 18.78
C PRO A 63 -4.66 0.88 17.76
N ALA A 64 -4.32 0.77 16.47
CA ALA A 64 -5.11 1.41 15.41
C ALA A 64 -6.59 0.99 15.47
N PRO A 65 -7.52 1.92 15.20
CA PRO A 65 -8.91 1.58 14.89
C PRO A 65 -9.02 0.71 13.63
N LEU A 66 -10.14 -0.01 13.50
CA LEU A 66 -10.48 -0.69 12.24
C LEU A 66 -10.70 0.35 11.12
N GLY A 67 -10.38 -0.03 9.88
CA GLY A 67 -10.41 0.82 8.71
C GLY A 67 -9.26 1.82 8.63
N SER A 68 -8.25 1.72 9.51
CA SER A 68 -7.08 2.61 9.48
C SER A 68 -6.23 2.36 8.23
N TRP A 69 -5.55 3.40 7.76
CA TRP A 69 -4.56 3.27 6.70
C TRP A 69 -3.30 2.54 7.19
N HIS A 70 -2.81 1.63 6.37
CA HIS A 70 -1.53 0.94 6.47
C HIS A 70 -0.70 1.33 5.26
N ALA A 71 0.55 1.73 5.45
CA ALA A 71 1.38 2.23 4.37
C ALA A 71 2.76 1.57 4.33
N ALA A 72 3.35 1.55 3.15
CA ALA A 72 4.74 1.19 2.93
C ALA A 72 5.37 2.07 1.83
N TRP A 73 6.67 2.31 1.96
CA TRP A 73 7.49 2.88 0.91
C TRP A 73 8.05 1.77 0.03
N PHE A 74 7.87 1.92 -1.27
CA PHE A 74 8.39 1.04 -2.30
C PHE A 74 9.51 1.78 -3.02
N ARG A 75 10.74 1.30 -2.89
CA ARG A 75 11.88 1.85 -3.61
C ARG A 75 12.01 1.10 -4.92
N LEU A 76 11.95 1.81 -6.05
CA LEU A 76 12.00 1.28 -7.41
C LEU A 76 13.21 1.88 -8.13
N GLY A 77 14.42 1.48 -7.72
CA GLY A 77 15.65 2.11 -8.17
C GLY A 77 15.81 3.52 -7.61
N LEU A 78 15.66 4.55 -8.46
CA LEU A 78 15.79 5.97 -8.07
C LEU A 78 14.47 6.62 -7.64
N CYS A 79 13.34 5.93 -7.82
CA CYS A 79 12.02 6.41 -7.42
C CYS A 79 11.60 5.78 -6.08
N GLU A 80 11.03 6.58 -5.19
CA GLU A 80 10.34 6.07 -3.99
C GLU A 80 8.84 6.34 -4.14
N LEU A 81 8.04 5.29 -3.98
CA LEU A 81 6.59 5.33 -4.09
C LEU A 81 5.97 4.97 -2.74
N ARG A 82 5.20 5.89 -2.15
CA ARG A 82 4.36 5.53 -1.01
C ARG A 82 3.09 4.87 -1.52
N VAL A 83 2.77 3.70 -0.96
CA VAL A 83 1.48 3.04 -1.16
C VAL A 83 0.80 2.92 0.19
N GLN A 84 -0.49 3.23 0.24
CA GLN A 84 -1.33 3.03 1.41
C GLN A 84 -2.55 2.19 1.07
N VAL A 85 -2.95 1.34 2.00
CA VAL A 85 -4.09 0.42 1.87
C VAL A 85 -4.87 0.41 3.17
N ARG A 86 -6.20 0.28 3.06
CA ARG A 86 -7.09 0.00 4.18
C ARG A 86 -8.10 -1.06 3.77
N ARG A 87 -8.80 -1.60 4.75
CA ARG A 87 -9.92 -2.49 4.52
C ARG A 87 -11.24 -1.72 4.58
N GLU A 88 -12.08 -1.91 3.56
CA GLU A 88 -13.46 -1.42 3.52
C GLU A 88 -14.42 -2.60 3.33
N GLY A 89 -14.94 -3.13 4.44
CA GLY A 89 -15.73 -4.35 4.43
C GLY A 89 -14.90 -5.55 3.96
N SER A 90 -15.28 -6.13 2.82
CA SER A 90 -14.55 -7.24 2.19
C SER A 90 -13.36 -6.77 1.34
N ASP A 91 -13.31 -5.50 0.96
CA ASP A 91 -12.41 -5.03 -0.09
C ASP A 91 -11.17 -4.34 0.49
N PHE A 92 -10.08 -4.42 -0.26
CA PHE A 92 -8.90 -3.60 -0.08
C PHE A 92 -9.05 -2.36 -0.95
N VAL A 93 -8.91 -1.19 -0.34
CA VAL A 93 -8.85 0.10 -1.04
C VAL A 93 -7.50 0.71 -0.76
N GLY A 94 -6.83 1.16 -1.81
CA GLY A 94 -5.51 1.74 -1.67
C GLY A 94 -5.20 2.85 -2.65
N GLU A 95 -4.16 3.58 -2.32
CA GLU A 95 -3.68 4.75 -3.04
C GLU A 95 -2.16 4.62 -3.23
N TYR A 96 -1.67 5.09 -4.38
CA TYR A 96 -0.26 5.12 -4.70
C TYR A 96 0.07 6.35 -5.56
N GLY A 97 1.20 7.00 -5.25
CA GLY A 97 1.63 8.18 -6.00
C GLY A 97 0.63 9.34 -5.88
N PRO A 98 0.64 10.30 -6.82
CA PRO A 98 -0.18 11.51 -6.72
C PRO A 98 -1.67 11.30 -7.05
N SER A 99 -2.01 10.28 -7.85
CA SER A 99 -3.38 10.07 -8.33
C SER A 99 -3.74 8.60 -8.54
N GLY A 100 -2.89 7.66 -8.15
CA GLY A 100 -3.17 6.23 -8.30
C GLY A 100 -4.11 5.76 -7.20
N HIS A 101 -5.15 5.02 -7.58
CA HIS A 101 -6.06 4.36 -6.65
C HIS A 101 -6.38 2.96 -7.15
N PHE A 102 -6.62 2.04 -6.22
CA PHE A 102 -7.06 0.69 -6.52
C PHE A 102 -8.12 0.23 -5.53
N ARG A 103 -8.98 -0.66 -6.00
CA ARG A 103 -9.93 -1.42 -5.18
C ARG A 103 -9.85 -2.88 -5.60
N MET A 104 -9.66 -3.77 -4.64
CA MET A 104 -9.49 -5.19 -4.88
C MET A 104 -10.32 -6.00 -3.89
N HIS A 105 -11.10 -6.96 -4.39
CA HIS A 105 -11.88 -7.85 -3.55
C HIS A 105 -11.03 -9.01 -3.00
N LEU A 106 -10.07 -9.48 -3.81
CA LEU A 106 -9.21 -10.61 -3.51
C LEU A 106 -7.74 -10.24 -3.77
N LEU A 107 -6.82 -10.93 -3.09
CA LEU A 107 -5.38 -10.79 -3.28
C LEU A 107 -4.88 -11.94 -4.16
N SER A 108 -5.42 -12.08 -5.37
CA SER A 108 -4.93 -13.09 -6.31
C SER A 108 -3.61 -12.64 -6.94
N GLU A 109 -2.73 -13.59 -7.26
CA GLU A 109 -1.44 -13.30 -7.91
C GLU A 109 -1.63 -12.54 -9.22
N MET A 110 -2.64 -12.91 -10.02
CA MET A 110 -2.93 -12.27 -11.30
C MET A 110 -3.38 -10.82 -11.15
N GLU A 111 -4.29 -10.53 -10.21
CA GLU A 111 -4.73 -9.16 -9.96
C GLU A 111 -3.59 -8.30 -9.41
N MET A 112 -2.78 -8.84 -8.51
CA MET A 112 -1.63 -8.13 -7.95
C MET A 112 -0.57 -7.85 -9.03
N LEU A 113 -0.31 -8.80 -9.92
CA LEU A 113 0.58 -8.60 -11.07
C LEU A 113 0.04 -7.54 -12.02
N GLY A 114 -1.27 -7.54 -12.28
CA GLY A 114 -1.95 -6.50 -13.05
C GLY A 114 -1.78 -5.11 -12.42
N LEU A 115 -2.02 -5.00 -11.11
CA LEU A 115 -1.82 -3.76 -10.36
C LEU A 115 -0.35 -3.30 -10.40
N GLY A 116 0.60 -4.20 -10.20
CA GLY A 116 2.03 -3.89 -10.27
C GLY A 116 2.44 -3.33 -11.64
N ARG A 117 1.93 -3.90 -12.73
CA ARG A 117 2.16 -3.37 -14.08
C ARG A 117 1.55 -2.01 -14.29
N GLU A 118 0.33 -1.79 -13.81
CA GLU A 118 -0.34 -0.49 -13.90
C GLU A 118 0.43 0.59 -13.14
N VAL A 119 0.87 0.28 -11.92
CA VAL A 119 1.72 1.19 -11.11
C VAL A 119 2.98 1.58 -11.87
N LEU A 120 3.73 0.61 -12.42
CA LEU A 120 4.93 0.90 -13.20
C LEU A 120 4.61 1.74 -14.46
N SER A 121 3.55 1.40 -15.18
CA SER A 121 3.13 2.14 -16.38
C SER A 121 2.79 3.60 -16.07
N GLN A 122 2.14 3.87 -14.94
CA GLN A 122 1.83 5.24 -14.51
C GLN A 122 3.09 6.00 -14.11
N LEU A 123 4.02 5.38 -13.39
CA LEU A 123 5.28 6.02 -13.02
C LEU A 123 6.13 6.37 -14.25
N ILE A 124 6.22 5.48 -15.23
CA ILE A 124 6.92 5.75 -16.50
C ILE A 124 6.30 6.97 -17.18
N ARG A 125 4.96 7.00 -17.31
CA ARG A 125 4.25 8.14 -17.92
C ARG A 125 4.47 9.46 -17.18
N LEU A 126 4.51 9.43 -15.84
CA LEU A 126 4.76 10.62 -15.02
C LEU A 126 6.15 11.21 -15.31
N TYR A 127 7.20 10.40 -15.25
CA TYR A 127 8.57 10.89 -15.44
C TYR A 127 8.89 11.22 -16.91
N ASP A 128 8.27 10.52 -17.88
CA ASP A 128 8.39 10.88 -19.29
C ASP A 128 7.76 12.25 -19.59
N ALA A 129 6.62 12.57 -18.96
CA ALA A 129 5.99 13.88 -19.10
C ALA A 129 6.90 15.00 -18.54
N ASP A 130 7.52 14.80 -17.38
CA ASP A 130 8.47 15.74 -16.79
C ASP A 130 9.70 15.98 -17.69
N ALA A 131 10.22 14.90 -18.30
CA ALA A 131 11.35 14.98 -19.23
C ALA A 131 11.00 15.79 -20.49
N GLN A 132 9.76 15.67 -21.00
CA GLN A 132 9.29 16.44 -22.16
C GLN A 132 9.11 17.93 -21.84
N VAL A 133 8.56 18.26 -20.67
CA VAL A 133 8.42 19.66 -20.21
C VAL A 133 9.79 20.34 -20.07
N SER A 134 10.80 19.64 -19.56
CA SER A 134 12.18 20.17 -19.49
C SER A 134 12.78 20.48 -20.87
N ARG A 135 12.47 19.67 -21.90
CA ARG A 135 13.00 19.89 -23.26
C ARG A 135 12.39 21.09 -23.97
N LEU A 136 11.13 21.44 -23.67
CA LEU A 136 10.45 22.59 -24.26
C LEU A 136 10.89 23.93 -23.65
N LYS A 137 11.57 23.90 -22.49
CA LYS A 137 12.08 25.09 -21.80
C LYS A 137 13.53 25.44 -22.18
N ASN A 138 14.23 24.55 -22.87
CA ASN A 138 15.59 24.74 -23.40
C ASN A 138 15.54 25.01 -24.90
#